data_AF-A0AAN8I6H4-F1
#
_entry.id   AF-A0AAN8I6H4-F1
#
_cell.length_a   1.000
_cell.length_b   1.000
_cell.length_c   1.000
_cell.angle_alpha   90.00
_cell.angle_beta   90.00
_cell.angle_gamma   90.00
#
_symmetry.space_group_name_H-M   'P 1'
#
loop_
_entity.id
_entity.type
_entity.pdbx_description
1 polymer ?
#
loop_
_entity_poly.entity_id
_entity_poly.type
_entity_poly.pdbx_seq_one_letter_code
_entity_poly.pdbx_strand_id
1 'polypeptide(L)'
;MDHTARLLACISWLLMHRILMNKGFTLRRRGLSTDTLASWIIGSTTTAWTITALLHTLATYRHISNEPSQPSHQQATLHALATLANAPLLLQCLFTFWLISYLDGLNAEHNTTKPHFFSLTNLHGPFSWSTAIHRPFHHALLLTTTLTVTIPALATITLGDPLPGILSLTSLLLFTLDGASHNPYTTAPHRYTSDRLRIALPTTHHEGTMYILPSTGTGISAVWSPKIANEHADADRVIMPLFAQMRSQRWSVSVPLEALRTTMSRYHERVLLSATESERLAAWIYNDKTNPHDEPSLRRIECARSQNVHLIGRDLMFALCHAEYLVFMAQGRLSERTRAKLGMLRLMSRSGASTNTTNPSPSESDPEPHTIGFTPGFAGYKAAVTHIYAIFDVPVDALALDFAGTTPPPYSSALSSSPASINEYVAQLWDLSTSNTESTFSALYFFTTVWFMEVGNVNGFHIFPLRCRNREGDLVSWQIAWRQAWWVGVVAQLVGVSPALFGVFVMGYLQ
;
A
#
# COMPACT_ATOMS: atom_id res chain seq x y z
N MET A 1 -40.07 -14.71 7.97
CA MET A 1 -38.68 -14.63 7.48
C MET A 1 -37.76 -15.30 8.49
N ASP A 2 -36.73 -16.00 8.04
CA ASP A 2 -35.84 -16.77 8.92
C ASP A 2 -34.95 -15.81 9.73
N HIS A 3 -35.29 -15.57 11.00
CA HIS A 3 -34.54 -14.71 11.93
C HIS A 3 -33.05 -15.12 12.00
N THR A 4 -32.78 -16.40 11.75
CA THR A 4 -31.47 -17.02 11.64
C THR A 4 -30.57 -16.34 10.60
N ALA A 5 -31.07 -16.09 9.38
CA ALA A 5 -30.25 -15.49 8.31
C ALA A 5 -29.87 -14.04 8.63
N ARG A 6 -30.80 -13.28 9.22
CA ARG A 6 -30.55 -11.89 9.64
C ARG A 6 -29.53 -11.83 10.77
N LEU A 7 -29.66 -12.72 11.75
CA LEU A 7 -28.75 -12.84 12.87
C LEU A 7 -27.34 -13.23 12.43
N LEU A 8 -27.20 -14.23 11.56
CA LEU A 8 -25.91 -14.66 11.02
C LEU A 8 -25.23 -13.53 10.23
N ALA A 9 -25.96 -12.78 9.42
CA ALA A 9 -25.41 -11.61 8.71
C ALA A 9 -24.90 -10.56 9.70
N CYS A 10 -25.71 -10.19 10.69
CA CYS A 10 -25.33 -9.19 11.70
C CYS A 10 -24.11 -9.62 12.52
N ILE A 11 -24.07 -10.88 12.99
CA ILE A 11 -22.91 -11.44 13.71
C ILE A 11 -21.69 -11.42 12.80
N SER A 12 -21.82 -11.80 11.53
CA SER A 12 -20.72 -11.79 10.57
C SER A 12 -20.16 -10.38 10.39
N TRP A 13 -21.02 -9.36 10.27
CA TRP A 13 -20.61 -7.96 10.15
C TRP A 13 -19.88 -7.47 11.41
N LEU A 14 -20.38 -7.80 12.60
CA LEU A 14 -19.76 -7.44 13.88
C LEU A 14 -18.43 -8.17 14.11
N LEU A 15 -18.34 -9.45 13.75
CA LEU A 15 -17.10 -10.21 13.82
C LEU A 15 -16.06 -9.69 12.84
N MET A 16 -16.45 -9.36 11.61
CA MET A 16 -15.58 -8.71 10.63
C MET A 16 -15.09 -7.37 11.12
N HIS A 17 -15.98 -6.53 11.67
CA HIS A 17 -15.60 -5.31 12.33
C HIS A 17 -14.52 -5.55 13.41
N ARG A 18 -14.74 -6.49 14.34
CA ARG A 18 -13.76 -6.77 15.41
C ARG A 18 -12.46 -7.37 14.91
N ILE A 19 -12.49 -8.25 13.92
CA ILE A 19 -11.30 -8.90 13.37
C ILE A 19 -10.41 -7.85 12.69
N LEU A 20 -10.99 -6.96 11.89
CA LEU A 20 -10.26 -5.90 11.22
C LEU A 20 -9.68 -4.87 12.21
N MET A 21 -10.38 -4.61 13.32
CA MET A 21 -9.89 -3.70 14.37
C MET A 21 -8.63 -4.27 15.05
N ASN A 22 -8.65 -5.56 15.38
CA ASN A 22 -7.66 -6.14 16.29
C ASN A 22 -6.48 -6.80 15.60
N LYS A 23 -6.71 -7.52 14.48
CA LYS A 23 -5.65 -8.31 13.84
C LYS A 23 -4.85 -7.52 12.80
N GLY A 24 -5.36 -6.35 12.41
CA GLY A 24 -4.76 -5.58 11.33
C GLY A 24 -4.94 -6.26 9.97
N PHE A 25 -4.20 -5.79 8.98
CA PHE A 25 -4.42 -6.15 7.58
C PHE A 25 -3.21 -6.83 6.97
N THR A 26 -3.47 -7.84 6.13
CA THR A 26 -2.44 -8.43 5.28
C THR A 26 -2.73 -8.02 3.84
N LEU A 27 -1.85 -7.19 3.30
CA LEU A 27 -1.96 -6.68 1.93
C LEU A 27 -1.35 -7.68 0.96
N ARG A 28 -2.14 -8.18 0.02
CA ARG A 28 -1.74 -9.12 -1.03
C ARG A 28 -2.10 -8.57 -2.40
N ARG A 29 -1.24 -8.83 -3.38
CA ARG A 29 -1.49 -8.61 -4.81
C ARG A 29 -2.15 -9.83 -5.43
N ARG A 30 -1.60 -11.02 -5.16
CA ARG A 30 -2.10 -12.31 -5.64
C ARG A 30 -2.79 -13.02 -4.48
N GLY A 31 -4.05 -13.37 -4.70
CA GLY A 31 -4.92 -13.94 -3.68
C GLY A 31 -5.74 -12.88 -2.94
N LEU A 32 -6.61 -13.34 -2.03
CA LEU A 32 -7.54 -12.47 -1.30
C LEU A 32 -6.79 -11.74 -0.18
N SER A 33 -6.71 -10.41 -0.24
CA SER A 33 -6.31 -9.61 0.92
C SER A 33 -7.35 -9.77 2.03
N THR A 34 -6.98 -9.46 3.27
CA THR A 34 -7.94 -9.47 4.39
C THR A 34 -9.13 -8.54 4.14
N ASP A 35 -8.91 -7.42 3.44
CA ASP A 35 -9.97 -6.50 3.02
C ASP A 35 -10.89 -7.12 1.99
N THR A 36 -10.33 -7.74 0.94
CA THR A 36 -11.14 -8.40 -0.09
C THR A 36 -11.99 -9.51 0.53
N LEU A 37 -11.42 -10.30 1.45
CA LEU A 37 -12.15 -11.34 2.17
C LEU A 37 -13.29 -10.75 3.02
N ALA A 38 -13.02 -9.68 3.77
CA ALA A 38 -14.04 -9.03 4.58
C ALA A 38 -15.18 -8.46 3.72
N SER A 39 -14.85 -7.78 2.62
CA SER A 39 -15.84 -7.28 1.65
C SER A 39 -16.67 -8.42 1.05
N TRP A 40 -16.06 -9.57 0.72
CA TRP A 40 -16.80 -10.76 0.27
C TRP A 40 -17.72 -11.35 1.34
N ILE A 41 -17.29 -11.44 2.59
CA ILE A 41 -18.12 -11.95 3.69
C ILE A 41 -19.32 -11.02 3.94
N ILE A 42 -19.08 -9.71 4.01
CA ILE A 42 -20.15 -8.72 4.18
C ILE A 42 -21.09 -8.76 2.98
N GLY A 43 -20.55 -8.74 1.77
CA GLY A 43 -21.32 -8.77 0.52
C GLY A 43 -22.15 -10.04 0.34
N SER A 44 -21.55 -11.21 0.55
CA SER A 44 -22.24 -12.50 0.41
C SER A 44 -23.36 -12.69 1.43
N THR A 45 -23.14 -12.31 2.69
CA THR A 45 -24.20 -12.37 3.73
C THR A 45 -25.32 -11.37 3.45
N THR A 46 -24.98 -10.17 2.94
CA THR A 46 -25.94 -9.16 2.47
C THR A 46 -26.76 -9.66 1.27
N THR A 47 -26.10 -10.31 0.31
CA THR A 47 -26.76 -10.87 -0.88
C THR A 47 -27.67 -12.04 -0.52
N ALA A 48 -27.22 -12.95 0.35
CA ALA A 48 -28.06 -14.05 0.84
C ALA A 48 -29.31 -13.51 1.55
N TRP A 49 -29.16 -12.51 2.44
CA TRP A 49 -30.30 -11.85 3.08
C TRP A 49 -31.22 -11.23 2.02
N THR A 50 -30.69 -10.44 1.09
CA THR A 50 -31.49 -9.79 0.04
C THR A 50 -32.26 -10.80 -0.81
N ILE A 51 -31.64 -11.92 -1.19
CA ILE A 51 -32.30 -13.00 -1.94
C ILE A 51 -33.43 -13.61 -1.11
N THR A 52 -33.23 -13.89 0.18
CA THR A 52 -34.31 -14.43 1.04
C THR A 52 -35.48 -13.46 1.18
N ALA A 53 -35.21 -12.16 1.28
CA ALA A 53 -36.24 -11.12 1.30
C ALA A 53 -36.98 -11.06 -0.05
N LEU A 54 -36.27 -11.14 -1.17
CA LEU A 54 -36.86 -11.13 -2.51
C LEU A 54 -37.74 -12.36 -2.76
N LEU A 55 -37.29 -13.56 -2.37
CA LEU A 55 -38.10 -14.78 -2.46
C LEU A 55 -39.37 -14.68 -1.61
N HIS A 56 -39.26 -14.11 -0.41
CA HIS A 56 -40.43 -13.83 0.43
C HIS A 56 -41.36 -12.82 -0.25
N THR A 57 -40.84 -11.73 -0.79
CA THR A 57 -41.60 -10.72 -1.53
C THR A 57 -42.39 -11.36 -2.69
N LEU A 58 -41.75 -12.24 -3.47
CA LEU A 58 -42.40 -12.96 -4.57
C LEU A 58 -43.49 -13.91 -4.09
N ALA A 59 -43.27 -14.61 -2.97
CA ALA A 59 -44.26 -15.49 -2.36
C ALA A 59 -45.47 -14.70 -1.85
N THR A 60 -45.24 -13.58 -1.14
CA THR A 60 -46.28 -12.68 -0.66
C THR A 60 -47.09 -12.09 -1.81
N TYR A 61 -46.41 -11.62 -2.87
CA TYR A 61 -47.09 -11.11 -4.06
C TYR A 61 -48.01 -12.16 -4.70
N ARG A 62 -47.53 -13.39 -4.90
CA ARG A 62 -48.32 -14.50 -5.46
C ARG A 62 -49.51 -14.88 -4.57
N HIS A 63 -49.34 -14.84 -3.25
CA HIS A 63 -50.43 -15.15 -2.33
C HIS A 63 -51.53 -14.09 -2.41
N ILE A 64 -51.16 -12.80 -2.35
CA ILE A 64 -52.10 -11.67 -2.42
C ILE A 64 -52.80 -11.62 -3.79
N SER A 65 -52.08 -11.89 -4.89
CA SER A 65 -52.67 -11.90 -6.23
C SER A 65 -53.69 -13.01 -6.46
N ASN A 66 -53.63 -14.08 -5.66
CA ASN A 66 -54.50 -15.24 -5.79
C ASN A 66 -55.72 -15.18 -4.85
N GLU A 67 -55.84 -14.17 -3.99
CA GLU A 67 -57.01 -14.03 -3.13
C GLU A 67 -58.27 -13.63 -3.93
N PRO A 68 -59.41 -14.29 -3.72
CA PRO A 68 -60.63 -14.09 -4.51
C PRO A 68 -61.26 -12.71 -4.30
N SER A 69 -60.99 -12.05 -3.18
CA SER A 69 -61.33 -10.65 -2.91
C SER A 69 -60.26 -9.74 -3.52
N GLN A 70 -60.27 -9.57 -4.85
CA GLN A 70 -59.22 -8.88 -5.62
C GLN A 70 -58.69 -7.60 -4.95
N PRO A 71 -57.51 -7.63 -4.28
CA PRO A 71 -56.77 -6.41 -4.03
C PRO A 71 -56.31 -5.87 -5.38
N SER A 72 -56.31 -4.55 -5.56
CA SER A 72 -55.81 -3.98 -6.80
C SER A 72 -54.35 -4.40 -7.01
N HIS A 73 -53.91 -4.65 -8.25
CA HIS A 73 -52.51 -4.98 -8.55
C HIS A 73 -51.53 -3.99 -7.91
N GLN A 74 -51.97 -2.74 -7.74
CA GLN A 74 -51.26 -1.67 -7.03
C GLN A 74 -51.01 -2.01 -5.55
N GLN A 75 -52.01 -2.52 -4.82
CA GLN A 75 -51.84 -2.94 -3.42
C GLN A 75 -50.88 -4.12 -3.30
N ALA A 76 -50.98 -5.14 -4.15
CA ALA A 76 -50.06 -6.27 -4.15
C ALA A 76 -48.59 -5.83 -4.41
N THR A 77 -48.39 -4.90 -5.35
CA THR A 77 -47.07 -4.34 -5.65
C THR A 77 -46.53 -3.51 -4.48
N LEU A 78 -47.39 -2.72 -3.82
CA LEU A 78 -47.02 -1.91 -2.67
C LEU A 78 -46.58 -2.79 -1.49
N HIS A 79 -47.32 -3.85 -1.18
CA HIS A 79 -46.94 -4.85 -0.16
C HIS A 79 -45.62 -5.54 -0.50
N ALA A 80 -45.39 -5.86 -1.77
CA ALA A 80 -44.15 -6.46 -2.23
C ALA A 80 -42.95 -5.52 -2.01
N LEU A 81 -43.09 -4.25 -2.42
CA LEU A 81 -42.08 -3.21 -2.20
C LEU A 81 -41.80 -2.97 -0.72
N ALA A 82 -42.84 -2.91 0.12
CA ALA A 82 -42.69 -2.76 1.55
C ALA A 82 -41.92 -3.93 2.18
N THR A 83 -42.17 -5.15 1.72
CA THR A 83 -41.45 -6.34 2.20
C THR A 83 -39.94 -6.25 1.91
N LEU A 84 -39.55 -5.64 0.77
CA LEU A 84 -38.15 -5.42 0.40
C LEU A 84 -37.41 -4.45 1.34
N ALA A 85 -38.11 -3.57 2.06
CA ALA A 85 -37.47 -2.68 3.05
C ALA A 85 -36.78 -3.46 4.19
N ASN A 86 -37.13 -4.73 4.38
CA ASN A 86 -36.47 -5.63 5.33
C ASN A 86 -35.14 -6.20 4.82
N ALA A 87 -34.74 -5.91 3.58
CA ALA A 87 -33.47 -6.30 3.01
C ALA A 87 -32.39 -5.22 3.28
N PRO A 88 -31.11 -5.58 3.38
CA PRO A 88 -30.01 -4.65 3.54
C PRO A 88 -29.63 -3.98 2.20
N LEU A 89 -30.59 -3.29 1.58
CA LEU A 89 -30.50 -2.80 0.21
C LEU A 89 -29.34 -1.80 0.01
N LEU A 90 -29.02 -1.00 1.03
CA LEU A 90 -27.88 -0.09 1.00
C LEU A 90 -26.56 -0.85 0.80
N LEU A 91 -26.31 -1.85 1.66
CA LEU A 91 -25.11 -2.69 1.55
C LEU A 91 -25.13 -3.51 0.26
N GLN A 92 -26.30 -3.92 -0.24
CA GLN A 92 -26.38 -4.68 -1.48
C GLN A 92 -25.96 -3.83 -2.68
N CYS A 93 -26.41 -2.58 -2.75
CA CYS A 93 -25.95 -1.63 -3.76
C CYS A 93 -24.45 -1.38 -3.64
N LEU A 94 -23.97 -1.10 -2.42
CA LEU A 94 -22.56 -0.87 -2.18
C LEU A 94 -21.70 -2.07 -2.62
N PHE A 95 -22.13 -3.29 -2.29
CA PHE A 95 -21.45 -4.52 -2.69
C PHE A 95 -21.41 -4.69 -4.22
N THR A 96 -22.52 -4.41 -4.90
CA THR A 96 -22.61 -4.54 -6.36
C THR A 96 -21.64 -3.59 -7.06
N PHE A 97 -21.60 -2.33 -6.63
CA PHE A 97 -20.66 -1.35 -7.18
C PHE A 97 -19.21 -1.69 -6.81
N TRP A 98 -18.97 -2.11 -5.56
CA TRP A 98 -17.64 -2.59 -5.13
C TRP A 98 -17.17 -3.75 -5.99
N LEU A 99 -18.02 -4.74 -6.28
CA LEU A 99 -17.68 -5.90 -7.10
C LEU A 99 -17.34 -5.51 -8.54
N ILE A 100 -18.17 -4.66 -9.16
CA ILE A 100 -17.91 -4.13 -10.51
C ILE A 100 -16.57 -3.40 -10.55
N SER A 101 -16.33 -2.51 -9.58
CA SER A 101 -15.09 -1.72 -9.51
C SER A 101 -13.87 -2.58 -9.17
N TYR A 102 -14.03 -3.62 -8.35
CA TYR A 102 -12.96 -4.58 -8.03
C TYR A 102 -12.53 -5.39 -9.25
N LEU A 103 -13.50 -5.92 -10.01
CA LEU A 103 -13.23 -6.67 -11.24
C LEU A 103 -12.58 -5.79 -12.30
N ASP A 104 -13.02 -4.54 -12.43
CA ASP A 104 -12.35 -3.56 -13.30
C ASP A 104 -10.93 -3.25 -12.83
N GLY A 105 -10.69 -3.12 -11.52
CA GLY A 105 -9.36 -2.92 -10.94
C GLY A 105 -8.39 -4.08 -11.20
N LEU A 106 -8.87 -5.32 -11.07
CA LEU A 106 -8.09 -6.51 -11.43
C LEU A 106 -7.71 -6.50 -12.92
N ASN A 107 -8.63 -6.08 -13.79
CA ASN A 107 -8.36 -5.95 -15.22
C ASN A 107 -7.39 -4.79 -15.53
N ALA A 108 -7.51 -3.67 -14.82
CA ALA A 108 -6.65 -2.49 -14.95
C ALA A 108 -5.20 -2.79 -14.58
N GLU A 109 -4.99 -3.62 -13.56
CA GLU A 109 -3.66 -4.06 -13.16
C GLU A 109 -2.93 -4.84 -14.27
N HIS A 110 -3.68 -5.47 -15.18
CA HIS A 110 -3.14 -6.17 -16.34
C HIS A 110 -3.07 -5.31 -17.61
N ASN A 111 -3.92 -4.29 -17.74
CA ASN A 111 -4.07 -3.49 -18.95
C ASN A 111 -4.16 -1.98 -18.64
N THR A 112 -3.01 -1.31 -18.55
CA THR A 112 -2.92 0.09 -18.13
C THR A 112 -3.35 1.13 -19.17
N THR A 113 -3.90 0.72 -20.32
CA THR A 113 -4.14 1.61 -21.48
C THR A 113 -5.59 2.06 -21.64
N LYS A 114 -6.53 1.54 -20.82
CA LYS A 114 -7.96 1.84 -20.95
C LYS A 114 -8.43 2.73 -19.79
N PRO A 115 -9.49 3.54 -19.98
CA PRO A 115 -10.13 4.22 -18.85
C PRO A 115 -10.81 3.17 -17.96
N HIS A 116 -10.64 3.33 -16.65
CA HIS A 116 -11.13 2.39 -15.63
C HIS A 116 -12.11 3.08 -14.67
N PHE A 117 -13.20 2.38 -14.32
CA PHE A 117 -14.10 2.78 -13.24
C PHE A 117 -13.40 2.78 -11.88
N PHE A 118 -12.33 1.99 -11.75
CA PHE A 118 -11.44 1.88 -10.60
C PHE A 118 -10.60 3.13 -10.29
N SER A 119 -10.52 4.11 -11.19
CA SER A 119 -9.55 5.22 -11.08
C SER A 119 -9.72 6.09 -9.81
N LEU A 120 -8.63 6.25 -9.03
CA LEU A 120 -8.57 7.11 -7.83
C LEU A 120 -8.02 8.51 -8.11
N THR A 121 -8.56 9.21 -9.12
CA THR A 121 -7.98 10.48 -9.60
C THR A 121 -7.87 11.59 -8.55
N ASN A 122 -8.73 11.61 -7.53
CA ASN A 122 -8.76 12.67 -6.50
C ASN A 122 -8.72 12.11 -5.08
N LEU A 123 -7.79 11.23 -4.81
CA LEU A 123 -7.49 10.80 -3.45
C LEU A 123 -7.01 12.02 -2.64
N HIS A 124 -7.60 12.27 -1.47
CA HIS A 124 -7.22 13.40 -0.57
C HIS A 124 -6.94 12.90 0.86
N GLY A 125 -6.56 11.62 0.97
CA GLY A 125 -6.36 10.93 2.23
C GLY A 125 -7.19 9.64 2.33
N PRO A 126 -7.05 8.90 3.44
CA PRO A 126 -7.67 7.58 3.60
C PRO A 126 -9.19 7.63 3.81
N PHE A 127 -9.76 8.80 4.15
CA PHE A 127 -11.19 8.96 4.44
C PHE A 127 -12.00 9.57 3.29
N SER A 128 -11.33 10.15 2.29
CA SER A 128 -12.00 10.86 1.19
C SER A 128 -12.42 9.91 0.07
N TRP A 129 -13.14 8.84 0.41
CA TRP A 129 -13.53 7.80 -0.54
C TRP A 129 -14.48 8.32 -1.63
N SER A 130 -15.38 9.24 -1.26
CA SER A 130 -16.35 9.87 -2.16
C SER A 130 -15.68 10.74 -3.23
N THR A 131 -14.54 11.36 -2.91
CA THR A 131 -13.74 12.11 -3.89
C THR A 131 -12.78 11.21 -4.66
N ALA A 132 -12.32 10.13 -4.03
CA ALA A 132 -11.37 9.22 -4.64
C ALA A 132 -11.96 8.53 -5.88
N ILE A 133 -13.22 8.08 -5.81
CA ILE A 133 -13.85 7.35 -6.93
C ILE A 133 -14.24 8.30 -8.07
N HIS A 134 -14.18 7.82 -9.31
CA HIS A 134 -14.61 8.55 -10.50
C HIS A 134 -16.04 9.13 -10.34
N ARG A 135 -16.21 10.44 -10.59
CA ARG A 135 -17.45 11.20 -10.26
C ARG A 135 -18.73 10.58 -10.84
N PRO A 136 -18.82 10.25 -12.15
CA PRO A 136 -19.98 9.55 -12.70
C PRO A 136 -20.33 8.25 -11.96
N PHE A 137 -19.32 7.47 -11.57
CA PHE A 137 -19.52 6.21 -10.87
C PHE A 137 -20.05 6.45 -9.44
N HIS A 138 -19.50 7.45 -8.75
CA HIS A 138 -20.00 7.88 -7.43
C HIS A 138 -21.46 8.39 -7.51
N HIS A 139 -21.81 9.22 -8.48
CA HIS A 139 -23.20 9.66 -8.68
C HIS A 139 -24.15 8.50 -9.01
N ALA A 140 -23.72 7.56 -9.85
CA ALA A 140 -24.50 6.37 -10.14
C ALA A 140 -24.72 5.52 -8.87
N LEU A 141 -23.69 5.34 -8.04
CA LEU A 141 -23.80 4.64 -6.76
C LEU A 141 -24.82 5.34 -5.84
N LEU A 142 -24.69 6.65 -5.64
CA LEU A 142 -25.59 7.41 -4.77
C LEU A 142 -27.03 7.40 -5.27
N LEU A 143 -27.24 7.63 -6.58
CA LEU A 143 -28.57 7.61 -7.18
C LEU A 143 -29.22 6.23 -7.06
N THR A 144 -28.49 5.17 -7.42
CA THR A 144 -28.99 3.80 -7.33
C THR A 144 -29.37 3.48 -5.89
N THR A 145 -28.45 3.72 -4.95
CA THR A 145 -28.65 3.44 -3.52
C THR A 145 -29.86 4.20 -2.97
N THR A 146 -29.99 5.48 -3.32
CA THR A 146 -31.11 6.34 -2.91
C THR A 146 -32.44 5.78 -3.40
N LEU A 147 -32.54 5.45 -4.69
CA LEU A 147 -33.78 4.90 -5.26
C LEU A 147 -34.12 3.54 -4.66
N THR A 148 -33.14 2.64 -4.55
CA THR A 148 -33.35 1.27 -4.04
C THR A 148 -33.75 1.25 -2.57
N VAL A 149 -33.32 2.21 -1.76
CA VAL A 149 -33.69 2.27 -0.34
C VAL A 149 -34.99 3.07 -0.14
N THR A 150 -35.15 4.20 -0.82
CA THR A 150 -36.28 5.11 -0.62
C THR A 150 -37.61 4.50 -1.07
N ILE A 151 -37.64 3.81 -2.21
CA ILE A 151 -38.91 3.26 -2.76
C ILE A 151 -39.53 2.21 -1.80
N PRO A 152 -38.79 1.18 -1.34
CA PRO A 152 -39.29 0.25 -0.34
C PRO A 152 -39.65 0.91 0.99
N ALA A 153 -38.85 1.87 1.45
CA ALA A 153 -39.10 2.55 2.71
C ALA A 153 -40.40 3.38 2.69
N LEU A 154 -40.66 4.12 1.61
CA LEU A 154 -41.92 4.84 1.45
C LEU A 154 -43.10 3.86 1.35
N ALA A 155 -42.93 2.72 0.68
CA ALA A 155 -43.96 1.68 0.62
C ALA A 155 -44.31 1.10 2.01
N THR A 156 -43.31 0.90 2.90
CA THR A 156 -43.60 0.49 4.29
C THR A 156 -44.39 1.54 5.07
N ILE A 157 -44.03 2.83 4.91
CA ILE A 157 -44.69 3.93 5.61
C ILE A 157 -46.15 4.06 5.15
N THR A 158 -46.41 3.96 3.85
CA THR A 158 -47.77 4.09 3.31
C THR A 158 -48.69 2.93 3.70
N LEU A 159 -48.13 1.75 3.99
CA LEU A 159 -48.89 0.58 4.47
C LEU A 159 -49.13 0.56 5.99
N GLY A 160 -48.69 1.59 6.71
CA GLY A 160 -48.96 1.72 8.15
C GLY A 160 -47.94 1.02 9.07
N ASP A 161 -46.80 0.57 8.55
CA ASP A 161 -45.64 0.13 9.35
C ASP A 161 -44.48 1.12 9.16
N PRO A 162 -44.52 2.30 9.82
CA PRO A 162 -43.59 3.39 9.51
C PRO A 162 -42.18 3.14 10.05
N LEU A 163 -42.02 2.31 11.09
CA LEU A 163 -40.74 2.18 11.78
C LEU A 163 -39.62 1.63 10.87
N PRO A 164 -39.79 0.49 10.15
CA PRO A 164 -38.75 -0.01 9.23
C PRO A 164 -38.42 0.97 8.11
N GLY A 165 -39.43 1.69 7.59
CA GLY A 165 -39.24 2.70 6.56
C GLY A 165 -38.43 3.89 7.06
N ILE A 166 -38.78 4.44 8.23
CA ILE A 166 -38.05 5.55 8.85
C ILE A 166 -36.59 5.15 9.09
N LEU A 167 -36.34 3.98 9.68
CA LEU A 167 -34.98 3.52 9.96
C LEU A 167 -34.16 3.30 8.68
N SER A 168 -34.77 2.81 7.61
CA SER A 168 -34.13 2.66 6.30
C SER A 168 -33.77 4.02 5.69
N LEU A 169 -34.65 5.02 5.78
CA LEU A 169 -34.37 6.39 5.35
C LEU A 169 -33.30 7.07 6.21
N THR A 170 -33.30 6.84 7.52
CA THR A 170 -32.23 7.33 8.41
C THR A 170 -30.90 6.70 8.04
N SER A 171 -30.87 5.40 7.74
CA SER A 171 -29.65 4.71 7.26
C SER A 171 -29.14 5.33 5.97
N LEU A 172 -30.03 5.57 5.00
CA LEU A 172 -29.67 6.23 3.75
C LEU A 172 -29.09 7.63 4.00
N LEU A 173 -29.75 8.43 4.84
CA LEU A 173 -29.29 9.77 5.20
C LEU A 173 -27.89 9.76 5.84
N LEU A 174 -27.65 8.83 6.76
CA LEU A 174 -26.35 8.65 7.40
C LEU A 174 -25.26 8.30 6.39
N PHE A 175 -25.58 7.49 5.37
CA PHE A 175 -24.62 7.15 4.33
C PHE A 175 -24.37 8.29 3.35
N THR A 176 -25.41 8.96 2.87
CA THR A 176 -25.28 10.04 1.86
C THR A 176 -24.63 11.30 2.42
N LEU A 177 -24.77 11.56 3.72
CA LEU A 177 -24.14 12.68 4.41
C LEU A 177 -22.79 12.35 5.03
N ASP A 178 -22.23 11.15 4.79
CA ASP A 178 -21.03 10.64 5.48
C ASP A 178 -21.13 10.81 7.01
N GLY A 179 -22.33 10.59 7.58
CA GLY A 179 -22.66 10.81 8.99
C GLY A 179 -22.01 9.82 9.96
N ALA A 180 -21.28 8.82 9.46
CA ALA A 180 -20.49 7.91 10.28
C ALA A 180 -19.10 8.49 10.57
N SER A 181 -18.57 8.22 11.76
CA SER A 181 -17.21 8.65 12.14
C SER A 181 -16.14 8.12 11.17
N HIS A 182 -14.98 8.79 11.15
CA HIS A 182 -13.83 8.30 10.40
C HIS A 182 -13.45 6.89 10.82
N ASN A 183 -13.09 6.08 9.83
CA ASN A 183 -12.75 4.71 10.05
C ASN A 183 -11.50 4.58 10.96
N PRO A 184 -11.60 3.91 12.12
CA PRO A 184 -10.48 3.76 13.05
C PRO A 184 -9.32 2.91 12.49
N TYR A 185 -9.52 2.15 11.40
CA TYR A 185 -8.52 1.23 10.84
C TYR A 185 -7.25 1.91 10.26
N THR A 186 -7.21 3.25 10.15
CA THR A 186 -6.00 3.96 9.70
C THR A 186 -4.82 3.83 10.66
N THR A 187 -5.09 3.52 11.93
CA THR A 187 -4.09 3.28 12.98
C THR A 187 -3.81 1.79 13.21
N ALA A 188 -4.57 0.89 12.58
CA ALA A 188 -4.43 -0.55 12.76
C ALA A 188 -3.09 -1.08 12.20
N PRO A 189 -2.55 -2.18 12.76
CA PRO A 189 -1.34 -2.81 12.28
C PRO A 189 -1.49 -3.25 10.80
N HIS A 190 -0.60 -2.81 9.92
CA HIS A 190 -0.54 -3.29 8.53
C HIS A 190 0.64 -4.23 8.40
N ARG A 191 0.41 -5.38 7.77
CA ARG A 191 1.42 -6.40 7.47
C ARG A 191 1.55 -6.59 5.97
N TYR A 192 2.77 -6.78 5.51
CA TYR A 192 3.09 -6.95 4.11
C TYR A 192 3.49 -8.39 3.81
N THR A 193 3.00 -8.92 2.70
CA THR A 193 3.53 -10.14 2.08
C THR A 193 4.48 -9.79 0.93
N SER A 194 5.18 -10.80 0.42
CA SER A 194 6.20 -10.67 -0.62
C SER A 194 5.75 -9.97 -1.91
N ASP A 195 4.47 -10.03 -2.23
CA ASP A 195 3.89 -9.52 -3.45
C ASP A 195 3.42 -8.06 -3.36
N ARG A 196 3.50 -7.45 -2.16
CA ARG A 196 3.21 -6.04 -1.88
C ARG A 196 4.09 -5.50 -0.75
N LEU A 197 5.40 -5.67 -0.84
CA LEU A 197 6.33 -4.98 0.05
C LEU A 197 6.36 -3.48 -0.27
N ARG A 198 5.55 -2.70 0.45
CA ARG A 198 5.45 -1.24 0.29
C ARG A 198 6.41 -0.56 1.26
N ILE A 199 7.25 0.33 0.74
CA ILE A 199 8.08 1.25 1.50
C ILE A 199 7.40 2.61 1.48
N ALA A 200 6.85 3.00 2.63
CA ALA A 200 6.27 4.32 2.81
C ALA A 200 7.39 5.38 2.85
N LEU A 201 7.30 6.37 1.96
CA LEU A 201 8.26 7.45 1.93
C LEU A 201 7.84 8.56 2.91
N PRO A 202 8.79 9.29 3.54
CA PRO A 202 8.46 10.39 4.44
C PRO A 202 7.66 11.49 3.71
N THR A 203 6.53 11.91 4.28
CA THR A 203 5.69 12.97 3.70
C THR A 203 4.94 13.76 4.79
N THR A 204 4.83 15.08 4.62
CA THR A 204 3.98 15.94 5.46
C THR A 204 2.52 15.95 5.02
N HIS A 205 2.21 15.44 3.83
CA HIS A 205 0.87 15.47 3.25
C HIS A 205 0.03 14.27 3.69
N HIS A 206 -1.29 14.33 3.49
CA HIS A 206 -2.23 13.21 3.75
C HIS A 206 -2.18 12.09 2.70
N GLU A 207 -1.28 12.22 1.75
CA GLU A 207 -1.01 11.29 0.67
C GLU A 207 0.47 11.38 0.29
N GLY A 208 0.97 10.35 -0.40
CA GLY A 208 2.38 10.31 -0.77
C GLY A 208 2.71 9.19 -1.73
N THR A 209 3.92 9.26 -2.24
CA THR A 209 4.49 8.17 -3.04
C THR A 209 4.98 7.06 -2.13
N MET A 210 4.72 5.82 -2.51
CA MET A 210 5.31 4.63 -1.91
C MET A 210 6.08 3.87 -2.98
N TYR A 211 7.18 3.24 -2.59
CA TYR A 211 7.86 2.29 -3.45
C TYR A 211 7.39 0.87 -3.16
N ILE A 212 7.03 0.13 -4.21
CA ILE A 212 6.71 -1.28 -4.15
C ILE A 212 7.96 -2.02 -4.60
N LEU A 213 8.53 -2.83 -3.70
CA LEU A 213 9.68 -3.67 -4.05
C LEU A 213 9.27 -4.73 -5.07
N PRO A 214 10.21 -5.22 -5.90
CA PRO A 214 9.92 -6.25 -6.88
C PRO A 214 9.36 -7.53 -6.25
N SER A 215 8.51 -8.19 -7.01
CA SER A 215 7.91 -9.46 -6.65
C SER A 215 7.70 -10.32 -7.90
N THR A 216 7.36 -11.59 -7.73
CA THR A 216 7.25 -12.56 -8.83
C THR A 216 6.54 -12.01 -10.07
N GLY A 217 7.28 -11.86 -11.17
CA GLY A 217 6.78 -11.33 -12.45
C GLY A 217 6.65 -9.80 -12.56
N THR A 218 7.09 -9.02 -11.56
CA THR A 218 7.03 -7.54 -11.60
C THR A 218 8.24 -6.85 -10.99
N GLY A 219 8.66 -5.77 -11.63
CA GLY A 219 9.78 -4.95 -11.18
C GLY A 219 9.43 -3.96 -10.08
N ILE A 220 10.37 -3.05 -9.80
CA ILE A 220 10.16 -1.97 -8.82
C ILE A 220 9.13 -0.98 -9.36
N SER A 221 8.25 -0.48 -8.50
CA SER A 221 7.26 0.51 -8.90
C SER A 221 7.10 1.61 -7.85
N ALA A 222 6.57 2.74 -8.31
CA ALA A 222 6.20 3.88 -7.49
C ALA A 222 4.70 4.12 -7.64
N VAL A 223 3.99 4.15 -6.52
CA VAL A 223 2.53 4.30 -6.49
C VAL A 223 2.14 5.47 -5.62
N TRP A 224 1.10 6.19 -6.03
CA TRP A 224 0.48 7.23 -5.21
C TRP A 224 -0.52 6.58 -4.25
N SER A 225 -0.44 6.89 -2.96
CA SER A 225 -1.22 6.19 -1.94
C SER A 225 -1.73 7.16 -0.88
N PRO A 226 -2.90 6.90 -0.26
CA PRO A 226 -3.31 7.71 0.86
C PRO A 226 -2.37 7.40 2.03
N LYS A 227 -2.15 8.40 2.89
CA LYS A 227 -1.29 8.24 4.05
C LYS A 227 -1.99 7.39 5.09
N ILE A 228 -1.54 6.15 5.23
CA ILE A 228 -1.90 5.31 6.36
C ILE A 228 -0.99 5.69 7.52
N ALA A 229 -1.60 6.20 8.60
CA ALA A 229 -0.88 6.71 9.76
C ALA A 229 0.05 5.66 10.36
N ASN A 230 -0.39 4.40 10.42
CA ASN A 230 0.46 3.33 10.93
C ASN A 230 1.65 3.05 9.99
N GLU A 231 1.46 2.94 8.67
CA GLU A 231 2.57 2.69 7.71
C GLU A 231 3.62 3.79 7.73
N HIS A 232 3.20 5.05 7.89
CA HIS A 232 4.09 6.20 7.92
C HIS A 232 4.60 6.52 9.33
N ALA A 233 4.11 5.87 10.38
CA ALA A 233 4.44 6.23 11.77
C ALA A 233 5.94 6.30 12.00
N ASP A 234 6.70 5.36 11.44
CA ASP A 234 8.15 5.28 11.64
C ASP A 234 8.93 6.25 10.73
N ALA A 235 8.49 6.45 9.49
CA ALA A 235 9.06 7.45 8.61
C ALA A 235 8.81 8.87 9.15
N ASP A 236 7.60 9.17 9.61
CA ASP A 236 7.22 10.49 10.10
C ASP A 236 7.78 10.80 11.49
N ARG A 237 7.84 9.82 12.40
CA ARG A 237 8.33 10.07 13.76
C ARG A 237 9.85 10.16 13.84
N VAL A 238 10.56 9.55 12.89
CA VAL A 238 12.02 9.43 12.95
C VAL A 238 12.68 10.27 11.85
N ILE A 239 12.28 10.06 10.58
CA ILE A 239 12.98 10.64 9.43
C ILE A 239 12.59 12.12 9.22
N MET A 240 11.34 12.52 9.48
CA MET A 240 10.95 13.93 9.33
C MET A 240 11.63 14.86 10.36
N PRO A 241 11.69 14.52 11.67
CA PRO A 241 12.49 15.28 12.63
C PRO A 241 13.97 15.29 12.29
N LEU A 242 14.53 14.16 11.82
CA LEU A 242 15.91 14.09 11.35
C LEU A 242 16.16 15.15 10.26
N PHE A 243 15.30 15.23 9.24
CA PHE A 243 15.46 16.23 8.18
C PHE A 243 15.36 17.67 8.70
N ALA A 244 14.50 17.93 9.69
CA ALA A 244 14.45 19.24 10.33
C ALA A 244 15.76 19.56 11.08
N GLN A 245 16.31 18.59 11.82
CA GLN A 245 17.59 18.73 12.53
C GLN A 245 18.76 18.94 11.57
N MET A 246 18.84 18.16 10.49
CA MET A 246 19.89 18.29 9.47
C MET A 246 19.86 19.64 8.78
N ARG A 247 18.67 20.17 8.44
CA ARG A 247 18.51 21.53 7.90
C ARG A 247 18.98 22.61 8.88
N SER A 248 18.85 22.36 10.18
CA SER A 248 19.36 23.28 11.21
C SER A 248 20.87 23.15 11.47
N GLN A 249 21.55 22.24 10.77
CA GLN A 249 22.97 21.90 10.97
C GLN A 249 23.33 21.45 12.39
N ARG A 250 22.34 21.02 13.18
CA ARG A 250 22.50 20.52 14.56
C ARG A 250 22.38 19.00 14.59
N TRP A 251 23.34 18.31 13.99
CA TRP A 251 23.34 16.85 13.89
C TRP A 251 24.76 16.29 13.91
N SER A 252 24.89 15.02 14.29
CA SER A 252 26.14 14.27 14.22
C SER A 252 26.04 13.17 13.16
N VAL A 253 27.17 12.71 12.65
CA VAL A 253 27.27 11.71 11.58
C VAL A 253 26.51 10.40 11.90
N SER A 254 26.40 10.01 13.17
CA SER A 254 25.70 8.78 13.57
C SER A 254 24.17 8.89 13.49
N VAL A 255 23.61 10.09 13.68
CA VAL A 255 22.16 10.31 13.85
C VAL A 255 21.33 9.86 12.65
N PRO A 256 21.67 10.17 11.38
CA PRO A 256 20.92 9.69 10.23
C PRO A 256 20.87 8.16 10.11
N LEU A 257 21.95 7.48 10.52
CA LEU A 257 22.07 6.03 10.42
C LEU A 257 21.33 5.31 11.54
N GLU A 258 21.37 5.84 12.76
CA GLU A 258 20.57 5.36 13.89
C GLU A 258 19.06 5.50 13.60
N ALA A 259 18.67 6.64 13.03
CA ALA A 259 17.32 6.89 12.55
C ALA A 259 16.88 5.85 11.51
N LEU A 260 17.71 5.61 10.49
CA LEU A 260 17.45 4.61 9.45
C LEU A 260 17.30 3.19 10.04
N ARG A 261 18.23 2.76 10.90
CA ARG A 261 18.18 1.44 11.57
C ARG A 261 16.91 1.27 12.39
N THR A 262 16.52 2.32 13.13
CA THR A 262 15.28 2.33 13.91
C THR A 262 14.07 2.13 13.00
N THR A 263 13.97 2.88 11.91
CA THR A 263 12.86 2.76 10.95
C THR A 263 12.80 1.36 10.31
N MET A 264 13.94 0.82 9.86
CA MET A 264 13.98 -0.52 9.24
C MET A 264 13.63 -1.65 10.21
N SER A 265 14.08 -1.56 11.47
CA SER A 265 13.77 -2.58 12.49
C SER A 265 12.26 -2.70 12.75
N ARG A 266 11.57 -1.56 12.88
CA ARG A 266 10.11 -1.52 13.07
C ARG A 266 9.34 -1.91 11.81
N TYR A 267 9.89 -1.62 10.64
CA TYR A 267 9.33 -2.10 9.39
C TYR A 267 9.40 -3.63 9.28
N HIS A 268 10.53 -4.25 9.65
CA HIS A 268 10.72 -5.69 9.61
C HIS A 268 9.71 -6.46 10.47
N GLU A 269 9.30 -5.93 11.63
CA GLU A 269 8.25 -6.53 12.48
C GLU A 269 6.90 -6.72 11.77
N ARG A 270 6.67 -5.99 10.67
CA ARG A 270 5.41 -5.99 9.91
C ARG A 270 5.49 -6.84 8.65
N VAL A 271 6.66 -7.34 8.29
CA VAL A 271 6.90 -8.04 7.04
C VAL A 271 6.87 -9.55 7.26
N LEU A 272 6.09 -10.24 6.42
CA LEU A 272 5.96 -11.69 6.44
C LEU A 272 6.52 -12.26 5.14
N LEU A 273 7.77 -12.73 5.20
CA LEU A 273 8.45 -13.39 4.08
C LEU A 273 8.77 -14.85 4.43
N SER A 274 8.45 -15.74 3.50
CA SER A 274 8.97 -17.10 3.46
C SER A 274 10.42 -17.11 2.99
N ALA A 275 11.12 -18.22 3.23
CA ALA A 275 12.52 -18.38 2.83
C ALA A 275 12.74 -18.17 1.32
N THR A 276 11.84 -18.69 0.49
CA THR A 276 11.91 -18.55 -0.98
C THR A 276 11.72 -17.10 -1.43
N GLU A 277 10.85 -16.35 -0.75
CA GLU A 277 10.62 -14.93 -1.06
C GLU A 277 11.81 -14.07 -0.61
N SER A 278 12.40 -14.35 0.55
CA SER A 278 13.64 -13.73 0.99
C SER A 278 14.81 -14.05 0.04
N GLU A 279 14.90 -15.27 -0.48
CA GLU A 279 15.92 -15.69 -1.45
C GLU A 279 15.79 -14.92 -2.77
N ARG A 280 14.57 -14.72 -3.27
CA ARG A 280 14.31 -13.90 -4.47
C ARG A 280 14.69 -12.44 -4.25
N LEU A 281 14.34 -11.89 -3.09
CA LEU A 281 14.72 -10.51 -2.74
C LEU A 281 16.24 -10.36 -2.70
N ALA A 282 16.95 -11.35 -2.14
CA ALA A 282 18.41 -11.38 -2.13
C ALA A 282 19.01 -11.51 -3.56
N ALA A 283 18.42 -12.36 -4.41
CA ALA A 283 18.85 -12.56 -5.80
C ALA A 283 18.70 -11.28 -6.64
N TRP A 284 17.64 -10.52 -6.40
CA TRP A 284 17.42 -9.22 -7.05
C TRP A 284 18.51 -8.21 -6.66
N ILE A 285 18.71 -7.98 -5.35
CA ILE A 285 19.63 -6.95 -4.84
C ILE A 285 21.09 -7.28 -5.15
N TYR A 286 21.51 -8.54 -4.99
CA TYR A 286 22.92 -8.91 -5.12
C TYR A 286 23.30 -9.51 -6.47
N ASN A 287 22.50 -9.27 -7.51
CA ASN A 287 22.68 -9.69 -8.90
C ASN A 287 23.64 -10.88 -9.08
N ASP A 288 23.11 -12.08 -8.94
CA ASP A 288 23.84 -13.31 -9.25
C ASP A 288 23.23 -13.94 -10.49
N LYS A 289 23.84 -13.69 -11.66
CA LYS A 289 23.42 -14.22 -12.96
C LYS A 289 23.38 -15.75 -13.02
N THR A 290 23.98 -16.43 -12.04
CA THR A 290 24.01 -17.89 -11.93
C THR A 290 23.04 -18.42 -10.86
N ASN A 291 22.18 -17.56 -10.31
CA ASN A 291 21.13 -17.95 -9.37
C ASN A 291 19.91 -18.45 -10.15
N PRO A 292 19.40 -19.67 -9.89
CA PRO A 292 18.19 -20.19 -10.53
C PRO A 292 16.92 -19.37 -10.24
N HIS A 293 16.97 -18.47 -9.25
CA HIS A 293 15.89 -17.55 -8.91
C HIS A 293 16.03 -16.15 -9.54
N ASP A 294 16.99 -15.95 -10.45
CA ASP A 294 17.10 -14.71 -11.21
C ASP A 294 15.96 -14.61 -12.23
N GLU A 295 14.95 -13.80 -11.89
CA GLU A 295 13.84 -13.49 -12.78
C GLU A 295 14.10 -12.12 -13.44
N PRO A 296 14.28 -12.03 -14.76
CA PRO A 296 14.53 -10.76 -15.45
C PRO A 296 13.46 -9.70 -15.19
N SER A 297 12.23 -10.12 -14.89
CA SER A 297 11.13 -9.23 -14.52
C SER A 297 11.39 -8.44 -13.23
N LEU A 298 12.16 -8.97 -12.28
CA LEU A 298 12.46 -8.30 -11.01
C LEU A 298 13.34 -7.06 -11.20
N ARG A 299 14.14 -7.02 -12.26
CA ARG A 299 15.06 -5.92 -12.57
C ARG A 299 14.35 -4.74 -13.26
N ARG A 300 13.11 -4.91 -13.73
CA ARG A 300 12.38 -3.86 -14.45
C ARG A 300 12.03 -2.67 -13.56
N ILE A 301 11.94 -1.49 -14.17
CA ILE A 301 11.36 -0.30 -13.56
C ILE A 301 9.97 -0.10 -14.18
N GLU A 302 8.92 -0.37 -13.40
CA GLU A 302 7.52 -0.33 -13.87
C GLU A 302 6.93 1.10 -13.83
N CYS A 303 7.57 2.00 -13.09
CA CYS A 303 7.09 3.38 -12.91
C CYS A 303 7.79 4.37 -13.86
N ALA A 304 7.50 5.66 -13.72
CA ALA A 304 8.16 6.71 -14.51
C ALA A 304 9.47 7.14 -13.85
N ARG A 305 10.50 7.39 -14.65
CA ARG A 305 11.71 8.08 -14.18
C ARG A 305 11.53 9.59 -14.33
N SER A 306 11.98 10.36 -13.36
CA SER A 306 11.95 11.82 -13.47
C SER A 306 12.87 12.29 -14.61
N GLN A 307 12.42 13.29 -15.38
CA GLN A 307 13.22 13.86 -16.46
C GLN A 307 14.52 14.45 -15.92
N ASN A 308 15.64 14.20 -16.62
CA ASN A 308 16.99 14.69 -16.28
C ASN A 308 17.47 14.31 -14.87
N VAL A 309 16.96 13.21 -14.31
CA VAL A 309 17.31 12.74 -12.96
C VAL A 309 17.79 11.30 -13.04
N HIS A 310 18.96 11.04 -12.45
CA HIS A 310 19.56 9.71 -12.41
C HIS A 310 19.03 8.87 -11.25
N LEU A 311 19.29 7.55 -11.24
CA LEU A 311 18.71 6.64 -10.23
C LEU A 311 19.23 6.87 -8.81
N ILE A 312 20.40 7.50 -8.66
CA ILE A 312 21.01 7.76 -7.35
C ILE A 312 20.24 8.89 -6.66
N GLY A 313 19.24 8.51 -5.86
CA GLY A 313 18.39 9.44 -5.14
C GLY A 313 17.98 8.90 -3.78
N ARG A 314 17.78 9.81 -2.82
CA ARG A 314 17.59 9.49 -1.40
C ARG A 314 16.52 8.42 -1.18
N ASP A 315 15.34 8.58 -1.78
CA ASP A 315 14.21 7.72 -1.47
C ASP A 315 14.34 6.34 -2.13
N LEU A 316 15.04 6.23 -3.26
CA LEU A 316 15.34 4.92 -3.84
C LEU A 316 16.35 4.19 -2.94
N MET A 317 17.39 4.88 -2.47
CA MET A 317 18.35 4.31 -1.54
C MET A 317 17.68 3.89 -0.23
N PHE A 318 16.73 4.68 0.27
CA PHE A 318 15.91 4.34 1.43
C PHE A 318 15.15 3.01 1.23
N ALA A 319 14.50 2.82 0.08
CA ALA A 319 13.82 1.56 -0.23
C ALA A 319 14.77 0.38 -0.40
N LEU A 320 15.95 0.58 -1.01
CA LEU A 320 16.96 -0.46 -1.13
C LEU A 320 17.55 -0.85 0.23
N CYS A 321 17.73 0.11 1.16
CA CYS A 321 18.12 -0.19 2.54
C CYS A 321 17.10 -1.10 3.23
N HIS A 322 15.79 -0.81 3.08
CA HIS A 322 14.74 -1.67 3.63
C HIS A 322 14.81 -3.08 3.04
N ALA A 323 14.95 -3.18 1.72
CA ALA A 323 15.02 -4.45 1.03
C ALA A 323 16.23 -5.29 1.51
N GLU A 324 17.40 -4.67 1.61
CA GLU A 324 18.61 -5.32 2.11
C GLU A 324 18.48 -5.74 3.59
N TYR A 325 17.92 -4.88 4.43
CA TYR A 325 17.70 -5.18 5.84
C TYR A 325 16.83 -6.44 6.01
N LEU A 326 15.75 -6.57 5.23
CA LEU A 326 14.91 -7.77 5.22
C LEU A 326 15.71 -9.04 4.86
N VAL A 327 16.59 -8.95 3.85
CA VAL A 327 17.45 -10.08 3.44
C VAL A 327 18.40 -10.47 4.57
N PHE A 328 19.04 -9.49 5.22
CA PHE A 328 19.97 -9.75 6.31
C PHE A 328 19.31 -10.32 7.56
N MET A 329 18.09 -9.86 7.89
CA MET A 329 17.33 -10.43 9.00
C MET A 329 16.85 -11.86 8.71
N ALA A 330 16.71 -12.22 7.42
CA ALA A 330 16.37 -13.57 6.98
C ALA A 330 17.60 -14.49 6.79
N GLN A 331 18.83 -14.04 7.05
CA GLN A 331 20.07 -14.76 6.71
C GLN A 331 20.11 -16.23 7.19
N GLY A 332 19.54 -16.54 8.35
CA GLY A 332 19.48 -17.91 8.88
C GLY A 332 18.51 -18.85 8.12
N ARG A 333 17.66 -18.32 7.25
CA ARG A 333 16.66 -19.06 6.45
C ARG A 333 17.01 -19.14 4.97
N LEU A 334 18.07 -18.46 4.54
CA LEU A 334 18.51 -18.42 3.14
C LEU A 334 19.32 -19.66 2.77
N SER A 335 19.47 -19.91 1.47
CA SER A 335 20.31 -20.98 0.97
C SER A 335 21.75 -20.83 1.46
N GLU A 336 22.49 -21.94 1.61
CA GLU A 336 23.88 -21.90 2.07
C GLU A 336 24.76 -21.00 1.18
N ARG A 337 24.54 -21.07 -0.13
CA ARG A 337 25.21 -20.23 -1.13
C ARG A 337 24.96 -18.74 -0.87
N THR A 338 23.69 -18.34 -0.76
CA THR A 338 23.34 -16.93 -0.53
C THR A 338 23.80 -16.46 0.85
N ARG A 339 23.66 -17.30 1.88
CA ARG A 339 24.15 -17.02 3.23
C ARG A 339 25.67 -16.83 3.25
N ALA A 340 26.43 -17.63 2.52
CA ALA A 340 27.88 -17.47 2.40
C ALA A 340 28.22 -16.13 1.74
N LYS A 341 27.54 -15.79 0.64
CA LYS A 341 27.69 -14.48 -0.04
C LYS A 341 27.38 -13.30 0.88
N LEU A 342 26.27 -13.36 1.61
CA LEU A 342 25.91 -12.35 2.61
C LEU A 342 26.89 -12.29 3.78
N GLY A 343 27.40 -13.45 4.20
CA GLY A 343 28.45 -13.55 5.23
C GLY A 343 29.70 -12.77 4.83
N MET A 344 30.15 -12.91 3.58
CA MET A 344 31.27 -12.13 3.05
C MET A 344 30.96 -10.63 3.02
N LEU A 345 29.74 -10.25 2.63
CA LEU A 345 29.32 -8.85 2.60
C LEU A 345 29.27 -8.19 3.99
N ARG A 346 28.89 -8.95 5.04
CA ARG A 346 28.61 -8.44 6.39
C ARG A 346 29.81 -8.50 7.34
N LEU A 347 30.57 -9.59 7.30
CA LEU A 347 31.69 -9.83 8.23
C LEU A 347 32.97 -9.11 7.79
N MET A 348 32.98 -8.60 6.56
CA MET A 348 34.21 -8.14 5.95
C MET A 348 34.05 -6.68 5.55
N SER A 349 34.28 -5.81 6.53
CA SER A 349 34.78 -4.46 6.28
C SER A 349 36.12 -4.44 5.50
N ARG A 350 36.59 -5.59 4.95
CA ARG A 350 37.83 -5.77 4.17
C ARG A 350 37.86 -6.93 3.12
N SER A 351 36.76 -7.63 2.75
CA SER A 351 36.86 -8.88 1.91
C SER A 351 35.53 -9.45 1.28
N GLY A 352 34.57 -8.61 0.92
CA GLY A 352 33.69 -8.62 -0.27
C GLY A 352 33.13 -9.70 -1.22
N ALA A 353 32.64 -9.12 -2.35
CA ALA A 353 31.96 -9.72 -3.51
C ALA A 353 32.00 -8.76 -4.73
N SER A 354 32.76 -9.12 -5.78
CA SER A 354 32.77 -8.43 -7.09
C SER A 354 31.59 -8.87 -7.97
N THR A 355 31.06 -7.96 -8.78
CA THR A 355 29.99 -8.23 -9.76
C THR A 355 30.46 -8.91 -11.05
N ASN A 356 31.77 -9.12 -11.22
CA ASN A 356 32.34 -9.81 -12.38
C ASN A 356 32.63 -11.28 -12.05
N THR A 357 31.65 -12.16 -12.28
CA THR A 357 31.89 -13.62 -12.38
C THR A 357 31.23 -14.15 -13.65
N THR A 358 31.72 -13.72 -14.80
CA THR A 358 31.52 -14.44 -16.06
C THR A 358 32.73 -15.34 -16.30
N ASN A 359 32.57 -16.64 -16.01
CA ASN A 359 33.48 -17.77 -16.25
C ASN A 359 34.84 -17.74 -15.51
N PRO A 360 35.11 -18.68 -14.58
CA PRO A 360 36.44 -18.82 -14.00
C PRO A 360 37.34 -19.51 -15.03
N SER A 361 38.22 -18.73 -15.66
CA SER A 361 39.38 -19.26 -16.38
C SER A 361 40.58 -19.19 -15.42
N PRO A 362 41.38 -20.25 -15.27
CA PRO A 362 42.40 -20.33 -14.23
C PRO A 362 43.71 -19.65 -14.67
N SER A 363 43.68 -18.36 -14.96
CA SER A 363 44.90 -17.60 -15.28
C SER A 363 44.80 -16.14 -14.86
N GLU A 364 45.71 -15.76 -13.95
CA GLU A 364 46.21 -14.42 -13.66
C GLU A 364 45.23 -13.35 -13.12
N SER A 365 45.32 -13.13 -11.80
CA SER A 365 45.03 -11.86 -11.12
C SER A 365 43.61 -11.28 -11.27
N ASP A 366 42.58 -12.11 -11.07
CA ASP A 366 41.25 -11.58 -10.83
C ASP A 366 41.21 -10.85 -9.47
N PRO A 367 40.72 -9.59 -9.41
CA PRO A 367 40.67 -8.84 -8.17
C PRO A 367 39.75 -9.55 -7.17
N GLU A 368 40.27 -9.78 -5.97
CA GLU A 368 39.53 -10.43 -4.89
C GLU A 368 38.14 -9.79 -4.72
N PRO A 369 37.10 -10.60 -4.46
CA PRO A 369 35.78 -10.10 -4.19
C PRO A 369 35.83 -9.09 -3.02
N HIS A 370 35.58 -7.79 -3.27
CA HIS A 370 35.55 -6.70 -2.28
C HIS A 370 34.12 -6.15 -2.10
N THR A 371 33.79 -5.61 -0.92
CA THR A 371 32.42 -5.12 -0.64
C THR A 371 32.13 -3.98 -1.60
N ILE A 372 30.92 -3.94 -2.15
CA ILE A 372 30.58 -3.03 -3.24
C ILE A 372 30.78 -1.58 -2.81
N GLY A 373 31.64 -0.85 -3.53
CA GLY A 373 31.96 0.54 -3.24
C GLY A 373 32.88 0.76 -2.04
N PHE A 374 33.50 -0.29 -1.49
CA PHE A 374 34.43 -0.17 -0.36
C PHE A 374 35.73 0.57 -0.70
N THR A 375 36.10 0.64 -1.98
CA THR A 375 37.29 1.39 -2.42
C THR A 375 37.19 2.84 -1.96
N PRO A 376 38.24 3.43 -1.35
CA PRO A 376 38.19 4.81 -0.91
C PRO A 376 37.90 5.81 -2.03
N GLY A 377 37.27 6.91 -1.65
CA GLY A 377 37.02 8.09 -2.45
C GLY A 377 36.13 7.82 -3.67
N PHE A 378 36.43 8.54 -4.74
CA PHE A 378 35.59 8.59 -5.93
C PHE A 378 35.43 7.24 -6.63
N ALA A 379 36.46 6.37 -6.56
CA ALA A 379 36.42 5.05 -7.18
C ALA A 379 35.36 4.14 -6.52
N GLY A 380 35.26 4.16 -5.18
CA GLY A 380 34.21 3.41 -4.48
C GLY A 380 32.82 3.94 -4.78
N TYR A 381 32.66 5.26 -4.80
CA TYR A 381 31.40 5.87 -5.20
C TYR A 381 30.96 5.38 -6.60
N LYS A 382 31.86 5.40 -7.59
CA LYS A 382 31.54 4.90 -8.95
C LYS A 382 31.13 3.43 -8.96
N ALA A 383 31.82 2.59 -8.19
CA ALA A 383 31.48 1.16 -8.08
C ALA A 383 30.09 0.96 -7.44
N ALA A 384 29.79 1.72 -6.39
CA ALA A 384 28.48 1.71 -5.72
C ALA A 384 27.36 2.15 -6.69
N VAL A 385 27.55 3.26 -7.40
CA VAL A 385 26.62 3.73 -8.43
C VAL A 385 26.40 2.64 -9.48
N THR A 386 27.48 2.10 -10.05
CA THR A 386 27.40 1.05 -11.08
C THR A 386 26.58 -0.16 -10.61
N HIS A 387 26.74 -0.55 -9.34
CA HIS A 387 25.94 -1.63 -8.76
C HIS A 387 24.45 -1.29 -8.69
N ILE A 388 24.05 -0.06 -8.30
CA ILE A 388 22.63 0.34 -8.30
C ILE A 388 22.02 0.17 -9.69
N TYR A 389 22.71 0.58 -10.75
CA TYR A 389 22.22 0.42 -12.12
C TYR A 389 22.14 -1.05 -12.53
N ALA A 390 23.10 -1.88 -12.09
CA ALA A 390 23.10 -3.32 -12.34
C ALA A 390 21.94 -4.06 -11.65
N ILE A 391 21.39 -3.54 -10.55
CA ILE A 391 20.17 -4.09 -9.93
C ILE A 391 18.99 -4.00 -10.91
N PHE A 392 18.92 -2.91 -11.68
CA PHE A 392 17.82 -2.61 -12.60
C PHE A 392 18.10 -2.97 -14.06
N ASP A 393 19.28 -3.55 -14.35
CA ASP A 393 19.72 -3.89 -15.72
C ASP A 393 19.61 -2.70 -16.70
N VAL A 394 19.98 -1.51 -16.24
CA VAL A 394 20.01 -0.28 -17.05
C VAL A 394 21.43 0.28 -17.15
N PRO A 395 21.77 0.99 -18.25
CA PRO A 395 23.07 1.64 -18.37
C PRO A 395 23.23 2.78 -17.35
N VAL A 396 24.44 2.94 -16.83
CA VAL A 396 24.77 4.01 -15.87
C VAL A 396 24.64 5.38 -16.55
N ASP A 397 23.87 6.28 -15.96
CA ASP A 397 23.79 7.65 -16.46
C ASP A 397 25.11 8.39 -16.23
N ALA A 398 25.61 9.08 -17.25
CA ALA A 398 26.84 9.85 -17.17
C ALA A 398 26.81 10.89 -16.04
N LEU A 399 25.68 11.58 -15.85
CA LEU A 399 25.48 12.57 -14.78
C LEU A 399 25.63 11.97 -13.36
N ALA A 400 25.42 10.66 -13.18
CA ALA A 400 25.62 10.02 -11.88
C ALA A 400 27.11 9.83 -11.53
N LEU A 401 27.99 9.88 -12.54
CA LEU A 401 29.44 9.64 -12.42
C LEU A 401 30.28 10.88 -12.70
N ASP A 402 29.71 11.88 -13.36
CA ASP A 402 30.36 13.13 -13.72
C ASP A 402 29.72 14.29 -12.97
N PHE A 403 30.55 15.02 -12.23
CA PHE A 403 30.17 16.17 -11.41
C PHE A 403 30.63 17.49 -12.02
N ALA A 404 31.12 17.46 -13.26
CA ALA A 404 31.53 18.65 -13.98
C ALA A 404 30.39 19.69 -13.99
N GLY A 405 30.72 20.94 -13.63
CA GLY A 405 29.75 22.02 -13.55
C GLY A 405 28.98 22.14 -12.23
N THR A 406 29.21 21.24 -11.26
CA THR A 406 28.67 21.38 -9.89
C THR A 406 29.68 22.10 -9.00
N THR A 407 29.24 23.13 -8.29
CA THR A 407 30.09 23.85 -7.31
C THR A 407 30.09 23.11 -5.97
N PRO A 408 31.25 22.92 -5.31
CA PRO A 408 31.28 22.37 -3.95
C PRO A 408 30.53 23.28 -2.97
N PRO A 409 30.00 22.74 -1.86
CA PRO A 409 29.42 23.57 -0.82
C PRO A 409 30.49 24.48 -0.21
N PRO A 410 30.16 25.73 0.17
CA PRO A 410 31.13 26.65 0.77
C PRO A 410 31.66 26.12 2.11
N TYR A 411 30.84 25.35 2.82
CA TYR A 411 31.20 24.61 4.02
C TYR A 411 30.32 23.37 4.13
N SER A 412 30.91 22.22 4.41
CA SER A 412 30.19 20.97 4.69
C SER A 412 30.10 20.77 6.21
N SER A 413 28.89 20.69 6.74
CA SER A 413 28.72 20.36 8.16
C SER A 413 29.10 18.91 8.44
N ALA A 414 28.86 18.02 7.48
CA ALA A 414 29.22 16.60 7.59
C ALA A 414 30.74 16.40 7.68
N LEU A 415 31.50 17.10 6.84
CA LEU A 415 32.97 16.99 6.80
C LEU A 415 33.68 17.95 7.76
N SER A 416 32.96 18.92 8.32
CA SER A 416 33.52 20.01 9.14
C SER A 416 34.64 20.78 8.42
N SER A 417 34.52 20.95 7.10
CA SER A 417 35.54 21.54 6.24
C SER A 417 34.92 22.23 5.02
N SER A 418 35.72 23.04 4.33
CA SER A 418 35.39 23.65 3.04
C SER A 418 36.18 22.95 1.93
N PRO A 419 35.57 22.01 1.18
CA PRO A 419 36.25 21.27 0.12
C PRO A 419 36.73 22.22 -0.99
N ALA A 420 37.95 22.00 -1.53
CA ALA A 420 38.49 22.85 -2.59
C ALA A 420 37.84 22.57 -3.96
N SER A 421 37.26 21.38 -4.15
CA SER A 421 36.56 20.99 -5.38
C SER A 421 35.39 20.06 -5.12
N ILE A 422 34.48 19.93 -6.09
CA ILE A 422 33.35 18.99 -5.97
C ILE A 422 33.80 17.53 -5.93
N ASN A 423 34.87 17.18 -6.67
CA ASN A 423 35.40 15.81 -6.66
C ASN A 423 36.02 15.45 -5.30
N GLU A 424 36.71 16.41 -4.67
CA GLU A 424 37.21 16.24 -3.30
C GLU A 424 36.04 16.07 -2.31
N TYR A 425 35.00 16.91 -2.43
CA TYR A 425 33.79 16.79 -1.61
C TYR A 425 33.14 15.41 -1.75
N VAL A 426 32.92 14.93 -2.98
CA VAL A 426 32.31 13.61 -3.24
C VAL A 426 33.18 12.50 -2.67
N ALA A 427 34.50 12.56 -2.86
CA ALA A 427 35.42 11.55 -2.35
C ALA A 427 35.40 11.49 -0.80
N GLN A 428 35.56 12.63 -0.13
CA GLN A 428 35.56 12.71 1.33
C GLN A 428 34.19 12.33 1.91
N LEU A 429 33.08 12.76 1.28
CA LEU A 429 31.74 12.38 1.72
C LEU A 429 31.49 10.88 1.54
N TRP A 430 31.99 10.27 0.47
CA TRP A 430 31.91 8.82 0.28
C TRP A 430 32.70 8.06 1.34
N ASP A 431 33.92 8.49 1.66
CA ASP A 431 34.74 7.91 2.73
C ASP A 431 34.07 8.04 4.10
N LEU A 432 33.44 9.19 4.38
CA LEU A 432 32.64 9.39 5.58
C LEU A 432 31.43 8.44 5.61
N SER A 433 30.76 8.25 4.47
CA SER A 433 29.58 7.40 4.36
C SER A 433 29.91 5.93 4.62
N THR A 434 31.01 5.44 4.04
CA THR A 434 31.45 4.04 4.14
C THR A 434 32.10 3.72 5.49
N SER A 435 32.78 4.66 6.12
CA SER A 435 33.39 4.46 7.45
C SER A 435 32.35 4.28 8.57
N ASN A 436 31.12 4.75 8.38
CA ASN A 436 30.06 4.71 9.40
C ASN A 436 28.97 3.66 9.11
N THR A 437 29.07 2.93 7.99
CA THR A 437 28.03 2.00 7.54
C THR A 437 28.58 0.62 7.17
N GLU A 438 27.74 -0.40 7.33
CA GLU A 438 28.08 -1.79 6.99
C GLU A 438 27.67 -2.16 5.55
N SER A 439 26.97 -1.26 4.85
CA SER A 439 26.31 -1.55 3.58
C SER A 439 26.44 -0.39 2.60
N THR A 440 26.60 -0.73 1.31
CA THR A 440 26.60 0.19 0.19
C THR A 440 25.31 1.02 0.09
N PHE A 441 24.14 0.41 0.35
CA PHE A 441 22.86 1.14 0.28
C PHE A 441 22.73 2.13 1.42
N SER A 442 23.16 1.75 2.64
CA SER A 442 23.17 2.66 3.79
C SER A 442 24.16 3.81 3.59
N ALA A 443 25.34 3.52 3.03
CA ALA A 443 26.32 4.54 2.65
C ALA A 443 25.74 5.51 1.60
N LEU A 444 25.12 5.00 0.54
CA LEU A 444 24.50 5.83 -0.50
C LEU A 444 23.29 6.61 0.03
N TYR A 445 22.50 6.05 0.95
CA TYR A 445 21.43 6.79 1.61
C TYR A 445 21.96 7.96 2.43
N PHE A 446 23.02 7.74 3.21
CA PHE A 446 23.69 8.81 3.95
C PHE A 446 24.26 9.87 2.99
N PHE A 447 25.03 9.43 1.99
CA PHE A 447 25.62 10.29 0.96
C PHE A 447 24.56 11.18 0.29
N THR A 448 23.49 10.58 -0.24
CA THR A 448 22.42 11.31 -0.94
C THR A 448 21.61 12.22 -0.02
N THR A 449 21.48 11.86 1.27
CA THR A 449 20.82 12.72 2.26
C THR A 449 21.67 13.95 2.56
N VAL A 450 22.97 13.79 2.81
CA VAL A 450 23.88 14.91 3.07
C VAL A 450 24.01 15.79 1.83
N TRP A 451 24.21 15.18 0.65
CA TRP A 451 24.24 15.89 -0.63
C TRP A 451 23.02 16.79 -0.81
N PHE A 452 21.81 16.24 -0.58
CA PHE A 452 20.58 17.02 -0.71
C PHE A 452 20.51 18.19 0.29
N MET A 453 21.03 18.01 1.51
CA MET A 453 20.99 19.07 2.53
C MET A 453 22.03 20.18 2.29
N GLU A 454 23.20 19.84 1.73
CA GLU A 454 24.32 20.78 1.57
C GLU A 454 24.40 21.39 0.16
N VAL A 455 24.08 20.61 -0.88
CA VAL A 455 24.19 20.99 -2.30
C VAL A 455 22.83 21.14 -2.97
N GLY A 456 21.85 20.33 -2.57
CA GLY A 456 20.49 20.35 -3.13
C GLY A 456 20.31 19.49 -4.38
N ASN A 457 19.25 19.79 -5.16
CA ASN A 457 18.88 19.03 -6.36
C ASN A 457 19.68 19.48 -7.60
N VAL A 458 20.99 19.24 -7.60
CA VAL A 458 21.91 19.61 -8.69
C VAL A 458 22.46 18.34 -9.36
N ASN A 459 22.86 18.45 -10.63
CA ASN A 459 23.51 17.36 -11.39
C ASN A 459 22.66 16.09 -11.55
N GLY A 460 21.33 16.24 -11.58
CA GLY A 460 20.41 15.10 -11.66
C GLY A 460 20.22 14.33 -10.35
N PHE A 461 20.85 14.75 -9.25
CA PHE A 461 20.45 14.29 -7.90
C PHE A 461 19.08 14.83 -7.58
N HIS A 462 18.18 13.93 -7.19
CA HIS A 462 16.84 14.29 -6.76
C HIS A 462 16.39 13.34 -5.66
N ILE A 463 15.55 13.84 -4.76
CA ILE A 463 14.99 13.07 -3.66
C ILE A 463 14.20 11.84 -4.17
N PHE A 464 13.39 12.06 -5.21
CA PHE A 464 12.47 11.09 -5.81
C PHE A 464 12.87 10.80 -7.28
N PRO A 465 13.81 9.88 -7.55
CA PRO A 465 14.23 9.58 -8.92
C PRO A 465 13.17 8.81 -9.70
N LEU A 466 12.40 7.97 -9.00
CA LEU A 466 11.27 7.22 -9.53
C LEU A 466 9.94 7.85 -9.08
N ARG A 467 9.01 8.03 -10.02
CA ARG A 467 7.72 8.70 -9.84
C ARG A 467 6.58 7.78 -10.29
N CYS A 468 5.44 7.89 -9.62
CA CYS A 468 4.21 7.27 -10.08
C CYS A 468 3.82 7.83 -11.46
N ARG A 469 3.36 6.97 -12.38
CA ARG A 469 2.92 7.38 -13.72
C ARG A 469 1.67 8.26 -13.67
N ASN A 470 0.80 7.97 -12.72
CA ASN A 470 -0.45 8.68 -12.47
C ASN A 470 -0.72 8.75 -10.96
N ARG A 471 -1.76 9.49 -10.57
CA ARG A 471 -2.21 9.59 -9.17
C ARG A 471 -3.33 8.59 -8.84
N GLU A 472 -3.65 7.68 -9.75
CA GLU A 472 -4.76 6.72 -9.61
C GLU A 472 -4.49 5.65 -8.53
N GLY A 473 -3.26 5.57 -8.04
CA GLY A 473 -2.84 4.60 -7.04
C GLY A 473 -2.83 3.16 -7.55
N ASP A 474 -2.74 2.21 -6.63
CA ASP A 474 -2.81 0.78 -6.93
C ASP A 474 -4.04 0.12 -6.29
N LEU A 475 -4.23 -1.18 -6.56
CA LEU A 475 -5.33 -1.98 -6.01
C LEU A 475 -5.45 -1.85 -4.49
N VAL A 476 -4.33 -1.75 -3.78
CA VAL A 476 -4.30 -1.56 -2.34
C VAL A 476 -4.78 -0.16 -1.95
N SER A 477 -4.31 0.90 -2.61
CA SER A 477 -4.81 2.27 -2.41
C SER A 477 -6.32 2.36 -2.62
N TRP A 478 -6.86 1.62 -3.58
CA TRP A 478 -8.31 1.53 -3.80
C TRP A 478 -9.02 0.76 -2.69
N GLN A 479 -8.46 -0.36 -2.23
CA GLN A 479 -9.01 -1.11 -1.09
C GLN A 479 -9.11 -0.22 0.14
N ILE A 480 -8.08 0.61 0.39
CA ILE A 480 -8.06 1.58 1.49
C ILE A 480 -9.19 2.61 1.34
N ALA A 481 -9.39 3.17 0.14
CA ALA A 481 -10.48 4.12 -0.09
C ALA A 481 -11.86 3.47 0.12
N TRP A 482 -12.10 2.30 -0.47
CA TRP A 482 -13.37 1.56 -0.30
C TRP A 482 -13.64 1.10 1.12
N ARG A 483 -12.60 1.01 1.96
CA ARG A 483 -12.76 0.67 3.37
C ARG A 483 -13.59 1.71 4.13
N GLN A 484 -13.41 3.01 3.83
CA GLN A 484 -14.24 4.05 4.42
C GLN A 484 -15.68 3.92 3.91
N ALA A 485 -15.89 3.64 2.62
CA ALA A 485 -17.23 3.41 2.06
C ALA A 485 -17.96 2.26 2.76
N TRP A 486 -17.28 1.11 2.93
CA TRP A 486 -17.80 -0.04 3.67
C TRP A 486 -18.10 0.28 5.13
N TRP A 487 -17.22 1.03 5.78
CA TRP A 487 -17.42 1.46 7.16
C TRP A 487 -18.68 2.29 7.33
N VAL A 488 -18.82 3.35 6.53
CA VAL A 488 -19.99 4.22 6.55
C VAL A 488 -21.25 3.40 6.23
N GLY A 489 -21.20 2.55 5.20
CA GLY A 489 -22.31 1.71 4.79
C GLY A 489 -22.78 0.72 5.86
N VAL A 490 -21.84 0.04 6.54
CA VAL A 490 -22.18 -0.93 7.60
C VAL A 490 -22.76 -0.20 8.81
N VAL A 491 -22.14 0.90 9.27
CA VAL A 491 -22.66 1.69 10.39
C VAL A 491 -24.05 2.22 10.09
N ALA A 492 -24.25 2.77 8.88
CA ALA A 492 -25.55 3.24 8.41
C ALA A 492 -26.58 2.10 8.41
N GLN A 493 -26.26 0.95 7.82
CA GLN A 493 -27.19 -0.18 7.73
C GLN A 493 -27.54 -0.79 9.10
N LEU A 494 -26.60 -0.78 10.06
CA LEU A 494 -26.85 -1.24 11.43
C LEU A 494 -27.95 -0.43 12.13
N VAL A 495 -28.09 0.85 11.83
CA VAL A 495 -29.23 1.67 12.32
C VAL A 495 -30.54 1.14 11.77
N GLY A 496 -30.57 0.84 10.46
CA GLY A 496 -31.72 0.25 9.77
C GLY A 496 -32.20 -1.09 10.36
N VAL A 497 -31.26 -1.90 10.86
CA VAL A 497 -31.54 -3.23 11.41
C VAL A 497 -31.54 -3.27 12.94
N SER A 498 -31.42 -2.11 13.59
CA SER A 498 -31.30 -2.01 15.05
C SER A 498 -32.45 -2.66 15.85
N PRO A 499 -33.74 -2.62 15.44
CA PRO A 499 -34.80 -3.31 16.17
C PRO A 499 -34.64 -4.83 16.13
N ALA A 500 -34.12 -5.38 15.01
CA ALA A 500 -33.85 -6.81 14.90
C ALA A 500 -32.70 -7.23 15.82
N LEU A 501 -31.64 -6.42 15.92
CA LEU A 501 -30.53 -6.64 16.84
C LEU A 501 -30.98 -6.59 18.30
N PHE A 502 -31.79 -5.58 18.65
CA PHE A 502 -32.36 -5.44 20.00
C PHE A 502 -33.27 -6.62 20.35
N GLY A 503 -34.14 -7.03 19.43
CA GLY A 503 -35.03 -8.18 19.62
C GLY A 503 -34.27 -9.48 19.86
N VAL A 504 -33.18 -9.73 19.14
CA VAL A 504 -32.29 -10.88 19.38
C VAL A 504 -31.66 -10.81 20.77
N PHE A 505 -31.19 -9.64 21.19
CA PHE A 505 -30.54 -9.45 22.49
C PHE A 505 -31.52 -9.67 23.65
N VAL A 506 -32.74 -9.13 23.53
CA VAL A 506 -33.80 -9.28 24.55
C VAL A 506 -34.33 -10.71 24.62
N MET A 507 -34.44 -11.41 23.47
CA MET A 507 -34.92 -12.79 23.40
C MET A 507 -33.89 -13.82 23.90
N GLY A 508 -32.69 -13.41 24.29
CA GLY A 508 -31.74 -14.30 24.98
C GLY A 508 -31.21 -15.45 24.14
N TYR A 509 -31.13 -15.34 22.81
CA TYR A 509 -30.66 -16.42 21.90
C TYR A 509 -29.16 -16.82 22.09
N LEU A 510 -28.52 -16.34 23.15
CA LEU A 510 -27.17 -16.69 23.62
C LEU A 510 -27.17 -17.34 25.03
N GLN A 511 -28.34 -17.61 25.61
CA GLN A 511 -28.54 -18.60 26.67
C GLN A 511 -28.97 -19.92 26.02
#